data_AF-A0A1V5HNE5-F1
#
_entry.id   AF-A0A1V5HNE5-F1
#
_cell.length_a   1.000
_cell.length_b   1.000
_cell.length_c   1.000
_cell.angle_alpha   90.00
_cell.angle_beta   90.00
_cell.angle_gamma   90.00
#
_symmetry.space_group_name_H-M   'P 1'
#
loop_
_entity.id
_entity.type
_entity.pdbx_description
1 polymer ?
#
loop_
_entity_poly.entity_id
_entity_poly.type
_entity_poly.pdbx_seq_one_letter_code
_entity_poly.pdbx_strand_id
1 'polypeptide(L)'
;MKKFSLFLGMLLMVLSIGLYGCTIGSANTAYAADAYVVLDINPSVEILADGKGLVIQVNPLNEDAETLLVDTDFVGKTVDETVEAIVALALELGYLDFDVENAIVITAACSNDENTKKLEAKIHNRIRGYADKKGMSMEVIHARQEADEEMLALAESLEISIGKLKLIQLAMQFDETLTLELGATMAVKDLNAIVKANRQEMKEFVGEQLRNRFMEFHQEARGTFGVKRVQFIYDAMVLAEADFFAPVLTESTATAADLIALYEEYLNALKAIETPKPTEEVIIEAEATLEIALDEDLANLLKQNQTLMQEMLQIKAQLGKAKKGSDQSAQLRAQLQAKWKEIQANNEQIQACKEQYRVEFKGNHKGYEFGIHAGKGEFVVAARFDWINAFRTIRIEYEAKFAEIKVSLTDLEALFEEIVEPQLATVRAECQADFGALKAEVKGQADAIREQFRENKGNKHGMWGK
;
A
#
# COMPACT_ATOMS: atom_id res chain seq x y z
N MET A 1 -5.68 -60.24 5.33
CA MET A 1 -4.68 -59.22 4.97
C MET A 1 -5.33 -57.86 5.11
N LYS A 2 -5.15 -57.26 6.30
CA LYS A 2 -5.56 -55.89 6.63
C LYS A 2 -4.33 -55.00 6.44
N LYS A 3 -4.61 -53.70 6.23
CA LYS A 3 -3.72 -52.54 6.41
C LYS A 3 -2.82 -52.19 5.22
N PHE A 4 -3.37 -51.46 4.25
CA PHE A 4 -2.62 -50.43 3.52
C PHE A 4 -3.48 -49.25 3.02
N SER A 5 -4.79 -49.22 3.29
CA SER A 5 -5.68 -48.13 2.85
C SER A 5 -5.75 -46.92 3.79
N LEU A 6 -4.77 -46.74 4.70
CA LEU A 6 -4.80 -45.69 5.72
C LEU A 6 -3.69 -44.64 5.59
N PHE A 7 -2.77 -44.79 4.63
CA PHE A 7 -1.69 -43.80 4.42
C PHE A 7 -1.93 -42.85 3.23
N LEU A 8 -2.78 -43.21 2.27
CA LEU A 8 -3.07 -42.36 1.11
C LEU A 8 -4.03 -41.20 1.43
N GLY A 9 -4.88 -41.37 2.47
CA GLY A 9 -5.74 -40.31 2.98
C GLY A 9 -5.04 -39.32 3.91
N MET A 10 -3.88 -39.68 4.48
CA MET A 10 -3.15 -38.82 5.42
C MET A 10 -2.13 -37.92 4.70
N LEU A 11 -1.57 -38.36 3.57
CA LEU A 11 -0.67 -37.54 2.74
C LEU A 11 -1.43 -36.44 1.98
N LEU A 12 -2.66 -36.71 1.54
CA LEU A 12 -3.55 -35.73 0.92
C LEU A 12 -4.15 -34.74 1.92
N MET A 13 -4.21 -35.09 3.21
CA MET A 13 -4.64 -34.15 4.26
C MET A 13 -3.50 -33.23 4.72
N VAL A 14 -2.23 -33.65 4.56
CA VAL A 14 -1.05 -32.83 4.90
C VAL A 14 -0.66 -31.87 3.76
N LEU A 15 -0.92 -32.23 2.50
CA LEU A 15 -0.74 -31.31 1.35
C LEU A 15 -1.86 -30.26 1.21
N SER A 16 -3.04 -30.47 1.81
CA SER A 16 -4.06 -29.42 1.97
C SER A 16 -3.80 -28.48 3.16
N ILE A 17 -2.80 -28.75 4.00
CA ILE A 17 -2.42 -27.88 5.13
C ILE A 17 -1.26 -26.94 4.76
N GLY A 18 -0.58 -27.17 3.62
CA GLY A 18 0.45 -26.25 3.07
C GLY A 18 -0.11 -25.04 2.31
N LEU A 19 -1.42 -25.01 2.02
CA LEU A 19 -2.15 -23.91 1.40
C LEU A 19 -3.33 -23.40 2.24
N TYR A 20 -3.50 -23.94 3.44
CA TYR A 20 -4.27 -23.36 4.53
C TYR A 20 -3.35 -23.18 5.74
N GLY A 21 -2.35 -22.31 5.58
CA GLY A 21 -1.72 -21.64 6.71
C GLY A 21 -2.73 -20.71 7.34
N CYS A 22 -3.62 -21.31 8.13
CA CYS A 22 -4.53 -20.71 9.10
C CYS A 22 -3.98 -19.34 9.55
N THR A 23 -4.71 -18.24 9.49
CA THR A 23 -5.90 -18.02 10.34
C THR A 23 -5.91 -18.86 11.61
N ILE A 24 -4.74 -19.02 12.25
CA ILE A 24 -4.74 -19.12 13.70
C ILE A 24 -5.12 -17.70 14.11
N GLY A 25 -6.43 -17.53 14.31
CA GLY A 25 -6.94 -16.50 15.18
C GLY A 25 -6.20 -16.66 16.49
N SER A 26 -5.07 -15.98 16.62
CA SER A 26 -4.68 -15.44 17.91
C SER A 26 -5.91 -14.67 18.35
N ALA A 27 -6.54 -15.17 19.41
CA ALA A 27 -7.78 -14.68 19.99
C ALA A 27 -7.65 -13.24 20.57
N ASN A 28 -6.78 -12.40 19.98
CA ASN A 28 -6.36 -11.10 20.46
C ASN A 28 -6.35 -10.02 19.35
N THR A 29 -7.00 -10.20 18.20
CA THR A 29 -7.12 -9.12 17.20
C THR A 29 -8.09 -8.01 17.62
N ALA A 30 -8.87 -8.22 18.69
CA ALA A 30 -9.82 -7.25 19.23
C ALA A 30 -9.19 -5.92 19.70
N TYR A 31 -7.87 -5.90 19.96
CA TYR A 31 -7.19 -4.71 20.49
C TYR A 31 -6.78 -3.69 19.41
N ALA A 32 -6.57 -4.13 18.17
CA ALA A 32 -6.30 -3.24 17.02
C ALA A 32 -7.60 -2.83 16.28
N ALA A 33 -8.76 -3.13 16.86
CA ALA A 33 -10.05 -2.78 16.31
C ALA A 33 -10.17 -1.26 16.13
N ASP A 34 -10.50 -0.86 14.90
CA ASP A 34 -10.66 0.52 14.47
C ASP A 34 -9.41 1.39 14.71
N ALA A 35 -8.21 0.78 14.60
CA ALA A 35 -6.97 1.47 14.92
C ALA A 35 -6.59 2.53 13.88
N TYR A 36 -6.04 3.64 14.39
CA TYR A 36 -5.28 4.64 13.67
C TYR A 36 -3.83 4.53 14.13
N VAL A 37 -2.88 4.37 13.21
CA VAL A 37 -1.46 4.34 13.53
C VAL A 37 -0.70 5.25 12.58
N VAL A 38 0.19 6.07 13.11
CA VAL A 38 1.22 6.79 12.36
C VAL A 38 2.57 6.27 12.79
N LEU A 39 3.39 5.94 11.79
CA LEU A 39 4.74 5.46 11.95
C LEU A 39 5.68 6.48 11.32
N ASP A 40 6.46 7.18 12.15
CA ASP A 40 7.44 8.15 11.70
C ASP A 40 8.84 7.53 11.83
N ILE A 41 9.33 6.98 10.72
CA ILE A 41 10.69 6.46 10.55
C ILE A 41 11.61 7.54 9.96
N ASN A 42 11.02 8.55 9.30
CA ASN A 42 11.64 9.32 8.22
C ASN A 42 11.93 8.42 7.01
N PRO A 43 10.89 7.77 6.45
CA PRO A 43 9.58 8.35 6.08
C PRO A 43 8.41 8.20 7.08
N SER A 44 7.30 8.94 6.85
CA SER A 44 6.10 8.97 7.72
C SER A 44 4.88 8.33 7.06
N VAL A 45 4.34 7.28 7.68
CA VAL A 45 3.25 6.45 7.11
C VAL A 45 2.04 6.40 8.04
N GLU A 46 0.83 6.55 7.49
CA GLU A 46 -0.44 6.36 8.18
C GLU A 46 -1.05 4.99 7.85
N ILE A 47 -1.56 4.30 8.85
CA ILE A 47 -2.22 2.99 8.75
C ILE A 47 -3.59 3.09 9.41
N LEU A 48 -4.63 2.70 8.66
CA LEU A 48 -6.00 2.58 9.14
C LEU A 48 -6.39 1.10 9.18
N ALA A 49 -6.95 0.66 10.30
CA ALA A 49 -7.46 -0.71 10.46
C ALA A 49 -8.96 -0.73 10.78
N ASP A 50 -9.63 -1.83 10.41
CA ASP A 50 -11.04 -2.07 10.72
C ASP A 50 -11.27 -2.62 12.13
N GLY A 51 -12.54 -2.85 12.49
CA GLY A 51 -12.94 -3.42 13.77
C GLY A 51 -12.44 -4.85 14.03
N LYS A 52 -11.83 -5.53 13.05
CA LYS A 52 -11.18 -6.84 13.20
C LYS A 52 -9.66 -6.71 13.37
N GLY A 53 -9.13 -5.49 13.35
CA GLY A 53 -7.69 -5.22 13.41
C GLY A 53 -6.96 -5.51 12.09
N LEU A 54 -7.69 -5.60 10.98
CA LEU A 54 -7.13 -5.77 9.65
C LEU A 54 -6.96 -4.41 8.98
N VAL A 55 -5.81 -4.20 8.35
CA VAL A 55 -5.50 -2.97 7.63
C VAL A 55 -6.47 -2.81 6.47
N ILE A 56 -7.11 -1.64 6.40
CA ILE A 56 -8.01 -1.25 5.32
C ILE A 56 -7.40 -0.19 4.42
N GLN A 57 -6.37 0.52 4.90
CA GLN A 57 -5.69 1.55 4.14
C GLN A 57 -4.32 1.84 4.74
N VAL A 58 -3.33 2.09 3.89
CA VAL A 58 -2.04 2.67 4.25
C VAL A 58 -1.85 3.90 3.37
N ASN A 59 -1.52 5.03 3.98
CA ASN A 59 -1.36 6.31 3.29
C ASN A 59 0.04 6.87 3.57
N PRO A 60 0.73 7.40 2.56
CA PRO A 60 1.91 8.20 2.79
C PRO A 60 1.53 9.54 3.42
N LEU A 61 2.29 9.99 4.42
CA LEU A 61 2.14 11.32 5.04
C LEU A 61 3.18 12.32 4.56
N ASN A 62 4.27 11.85 3.94
CA ASN A 62 5.30 12.67 3.33
C ASN A 62 5.84 12.04 2.02
N GLU A 63 6.64 12.82 1.29
CA GLU A 63 7.17 12.44 -0.03
C GLU A 63 8.05 11.18 0.02
N ASP A 64 8.75 10.95 1.13
CA ASP A 64 9.57 9.76 1.34
C ASP A 64 8.70 8.52 1.59
N ALA A 65 7.53 8.68 2.23
CA ALA A 65 6.58 7.60 2.40
C ALA A 65 5.86 7.23 1.10
N GLU A 66 5.63 8.19 0.21
CA GLU A 66 5.12 7.90 -1.14
C GLU A 66 6.08 6.96 -1.89
N THR A 67 7.39 7.18 -1.70
CA THR A 67 8.46 6.33 -2.24
C THR A 67 8.46 4.95 -1.58
N LEU A 68 8.38 4.91 -0.25
CA LEU A 68 8.41 3.67 0.52
C LEU A 68 7.27 2.71 0.19
N LEU A 69 6.09 3.23 -0.15
CA LEU A 69 4.85 2.44 -0.25
C LEU A 69 4.43 2.10 -1.68
N VAL A 70 5.23 2.46 -2.69
CA VAL A 70 4.82 2.57 -4.10
C VAL A 70 4.38 1.26 -4.77
N ASP A 71 4.63 0.11 -4.16
CA ASP A 71 4.19 -1.22 -4.62
C ASP A 71 3.91 -2.15 -3.45
N THR A 72 3.11 -1.65 -2.52
CA THR A 72 2.78 -2.40 -1.32
C THR A 72 1.29 -2.61 -1.24
N ASP A 73 0.88 -3.86 -1.10
CA ASP A 73 -0.47 -4.19 -0.64
C ASP A 73 -0.40 -4.70 0.79
N PHE A 74 -0.92 -3.86 1.68
CA PHE A 74 -1.06 -4.14 3.10
C PHE A 74 -2.51 -4.39 3.49
N VAL A 75 -3.47 -4.24 2.57
CA VAL A 75 -4.89 -4.44 2.87
C VAL A 75 -5.11 -5.91 3.28
N GLY A 76 -5.86 -6.11 4.36
CA GLY A 76 -6.14 -7.43 4.91
C GLY A 76 -5.04 -8.02 5.80
N LYS A 77 -3.87 -7.38 5.94
CA LYS A 77 -2.83 -7.76 6.92
C LYS A 77 -3.12 -7.19 8.30
N THR A 78 -2.52 -7.74 9.35
CA THR A 78 -2.60 -7.14 10.69
C THR A 78 -1.71 -5.89 10.80
N VAL A 79 -2.03 -4.98 11.72
CA VAL A 79 -1.25 -3.74 11.91
C VAL A 79 0.22 -4.03 12.22
N ASP A 80 0.53 -5.02 13.06
CA ASP A 80 1.92 -5.33 13.42
C ASP A 80 2.71 -5.98 12.27
N GLU A 81 2.08 -6.80 11.44
CA GLU A 81 2.71 -7.33 10.22
C GLU A 81 2.99 -6.23 9.20
N THR A 82 2.05 -5.31 9.03
CA THR A 82 2.21 -4.15 8.14
C THR A 82 3.34 -3.24 8.62
N VAL A 83 3.43 -2.96 9.93
CA VAL A 83 4.53 -2.14 10.47
C VAL A 83 5.88 -2.83 10.27
N GLU A 84 6.01 -4.12 10.57
CA GLU A 84 7.27 -4.85 10.33
C GLU A 84 7.68 -4.79 8.85
N ALA A 85 6.73 -4.97 7.93
CA ALA A 85 7.00 -4.88 6.50
C ALA A 85 7.43 -3.47 6.06
N ILE A 86 6.81 -2.42 6.60
CA ILE A 86 7.20 -1.02 6.34
C ILE A 86 8.60 -0.73 6.87
N VAL A 87 8.95 -1.21 8.06
CA VAL A 87 10.31 -1.07 8.62
C VAL A 87 11.33 -1.85 7.79
N ALA A 88 10.99 -3.05 7.32
CA ALA A 88 11.84 -3.84 6.44
C ALA A 88 12.12 -3.14 5.11
N LEU A 89 11.08 -2.56 4.49
CA LEU A 89 11.21 -1.76 3.28
C LEU A 89 12.04 -0.49 3.52
N ALA A 90 11.86 0.16 4.67
CA ALA A 90 12.61 1.37 5.01
C ALA A 90 14.10 1.05 5.13
N LEU A 91 14.44 -0.11 5.69
CA LEU A 91 15.81 -0.63 5.73
C LEU A 91 16.35 -0.97 4.32
N GLU A 92 15.57 -1.70 3.51
CA GLU A 92 15.94 -2.08 2.15
C GLU A 92 16.23 -0.86 1.25
N LEU A 93 15.44 0.20 1.43
CA LEU A 93 15.57 1.46 0.68
C LEU A 93 16.55 2.46 1.33
N GLY A 94 17.22 2.09 2.42
CA GLY A 94 18.27 2.89 3.05
C GLY A 94 17.79 4.08 3.88
N TYR A 95 16.52 4.10 4.29
CA TYR A 95 16.00 5.07 5.27
C TYR A 95 16.41 4.74 6.70
N LEU A 96 16.81 3.49 6.95
CA LEU A 96 17.37 3.00 8.20
C LEU A 96 18.78 2.46 7.92
N ASP A 97 19.70 2.69 8.85
CA ASP A 97 21.12 2.33 8.68
C ASP A 97 21.58 1.41 9.84
N PHE A 98 22.43 0.44 9.53
CA PHE A 98 22.94 -0.55 10.47
C PHE A 98 23.92 0.04 11.50
N ASP A 99 24.63 1.11 11.13
CA ASP A 99 25.79 1.62 11.89
C ASP A 99 25.46 2.82 12.81
N VAL A 100 24.21 3.27 12.82
CA VAL A 100 23.74 4.43 13.60
C VAL A 100 22.51 4.08 14.45
N GLU A 101 22.28 4.88 15.51
CA GLU A 101 21.05 4.77 16.28
C GLU A 101 19.88 5.32 15.47
N ASN A 102 18.98 4.42 15.04
CA ASN A 102 17.74 4.80 14.37
C ASN A 102 16.64 5.04 15.41
N ALA A 103 15.77 6.03 15.18
CA ALA A 103 14.59 6.26 16.02
C ALA A 103 13.32 6.14 15.17
N ILE A 104 12.33 5.41 15.69
CA ILE A 104 11.00 5.29 15.10
C ILE A 104 9.98 5.80 16.10
N VAL A 105 9.19 6.81 15.70
CA VAL A 105 8.10 7.32 16.53
C VAL A 105 6.80 6.63 16.13
N ILE A 106 6.07 6.11 17.13
CA ILE A 106 4.76 5.50 16.95
C ILE A 106 3.71 6.38 17.59
N THR A 107 2.73 6.83 16.79
CA THR A 107 1.48 7.38 17.29
C THR A 107 0.37 6.37 17.05
N ALA A 108 -0.38 5.96 18.07
CA ALA A 108 -1.53 5.09 17.89
C ALA A 108 -2.79 5.62 18.59
N ALA A 109 -3.96 5.29 18.04
CA ALA A 109 -5.26 5.47 18.68
C ALA A 109 -6.17 4.28 18.37
N CYS A 110 -6.77 3.69 19.40
CA CYS A 110 -7.73 2.59 19.29
C CYS A 110 -9.05 2.94 19.97
N SER A 111 -9.99 1.99 19.99
CA SER A 111 -11.30 2.10 20.65
C SER A 111 -11.26 2.57 22.12
N ASN A 112 -10.17 2.29 22.84
CA ASN A 112 -9.91 2.85 24.17
C ASN A 112 -8.39 2.93 24.47
N ASP A 113 -8.03 3.58 25.58
CA ASP A 113 -6.62 3.79 25.99
C ASP A 113 -5.88 2.48 26.33
N GLU A 114 -6.56 1.51 26.92
CA GLU A 114 -5.96 0.20 27.24
C GLU A 114 -5.57 -0.56 25.96
N ASN A 115 -6.45 -0.55 24.96
CA ASN A 115 -6.23 -1.13 23.64
C ASN A 115 -5.11 -0.41 22.90
N THR A 116 -5.07 0.92 23.01
CA THR A 116 -4.00 1.75 22.43
C THR A 116 -2.64 1.36 23.00
N LYS A 117 -2.50 1.28 24.33
CA LYS A 117 -1.27 0.84 25.00
C LYS A 117 -0.84 -0.58 24.60
N LYS A 118 -1.80 -1.50 24.48
CA LYS A 118 -1.52 -2.88 24.02
C LYS A 118 -1.01 -2.90 22.59
N LEU A 119 -1.62 -2.12 21.69
CA LEU A 119 -1.19 -2.03 20.29
C LEU A 119 0.21 -1.44 20.19
N GLU A 120 0.48 -0.32 20.87
CA GLU A 120 1.80 0.31 20.88
C GLU A 120 2.89 -0.64 21.41
N ALA A 121 2.63 -1.35 22.52
CA ALA A 121 3.57 -2.32 23.06
C ALA A 121 3.82 -3.49 22.08
N LYS A 122 2.81 -3.92 21.34
CA LYS A 122 2.95 -4.99 20.34
C LYS A 122 3.81 -4.53 19.16
N ILE A 123 3.53 -3.34 18.63
CA ILE A 123 4.32 -2.75 17.54
C ILE A 123 5.76 -2.56 17.99
N HIS A 124 5.99 -2.00 19.19
CA HIS A 124 7.32 -1.86 19.78
C HIS A 124 8.06 -3.20 19.81
N ASN A 125 7.46 -4.23 20.39
CA ASN A 125 8.10 -5.55 20.50
C ASN A 125 8.38 -6.17 19.12
N ARG A 126 7.51 -5.92 18.13
CA ARG A 126 7.70 -6.41 16.76
C ARG A 126 8.90 -5.75 16.10
N ILE A 127 8.97 -4.42 16.15
CA ILE A 127 10.08 -3.63 15.61
C ILE A 127 11.39 -4.04 16.27
N ARG A 128 11.41 -4.13 17.61
CA ARG A 128 12.60 -4.55 18.36
C ARG A 128 13.04 -5.97 17.98
N GLY A 129 12.09 -6.90 17.91
CA GLY A 129 12.38 -8.27 17.49
C GLY A 129 12.90 -8.37 16.04
N TYR A 130 12.47 -7.46 15.15
CA TYR A 130 13.02 -7.35 13.80
C TYR A 130 14.45 -6.77 13.82
N ALA A 131 14.69 -5.69 14.56
CA ALA A 131 16.00 -5.06 14.71
C ALA A 131 17.03 -6.03 15.32
N ASP A 132 16.67 -6.75 16.39
CA ASP A 132 17.53 -7.75 17.04
C ASP A 132 17.94 -8.86 16.07
N LYS A 133 17.01 -9.36 15.24
CA LYS A 133 17.29 -10.38 14.20
C LYS A 133 18.25 -9.88 13.12
N LYS A 134 18.23 -8.58 12.83
CA LYS A 134 19.06 -7.92 11.83
C LYS A 134 20.35 -7.35 12.42
N GLY A 135 20.56 -7.46 13.74
CA GLY A 135 21.76 -6.94 14.43
C GLY A 135 21.83 -5.42 14.49
N MET A 136 20.68 -4.73 14.48
CA MET A 136 20.60 -3.27 14.37
C MET A 136 20.24 -2.61 15.71
N SER A 137 20.75 -1.39 15.94
CA SER A 137 20.27 -0.55 17.04
C SER A 137 19.09 0.30 16.59
N MET A 138 17.95 0.17 17.28
CA MET A 138 16.73 0.91 16.96
C MET A 138 15.98 1.28 18.23
N GLU A 139 15.75 2.57 18.42
CA GLU A 139 14.93 3.12 19.48
C GLU A 139 13.47 3.27 18.98
N VAL A 140 12.53 2.79 19.79
CA VAL A 140 11.10 2.95 19.51
C VAL A 140 10.51 3.92 20.52
N ILE A 141 10.11 5.09 20.04
CA ILE A 141 9.59 6.20 20.83
C ILE A 141 8.07 6.23 20.69
N HIS A 142 7.36 6.37 21.81
CA HIS A 142 5.91 6.50 21.79
C HIS A 142 5.54 7.99 21.72
N ALA A 143 4.57 8.37 20.88
CA ALA A 143 4.22 9.78 20.65
C ALA A 143 3.82 10.57 21.91
N ARG A 144 3.42 9.89 22.99
CA ARG A 144 3.20 10.52 24.30
C ARG A 144 4.48 11.08 24.92
N GLN A 145 5.63 10.48 24.64
CA GLN A 145 6.94 10.89 25.15
C GLN A 145 7.47 12.15 24.44
N GLU A 146 6.99 12.43 23.23
CA GLU A 146 7.34 13.62 22.44
C GLU A 146 6.29 14.74 22.47
N ALA A 147 5.15 14.51 23.13
CA ALA A 147 4.10 15.53 23.23
C ALA A 147 4.55 16.69 24.12
N ASP A 148 4.33 17.93 23.67
CA ASP A 148 4.58 19.12 24.48
C ASP A 148 3.58 19.23 25.65
N GLU A 149 3.90 20.09 26.63
CA GLU A 149 3.09 20.26 27.84
C GLU A 149 1.65 20.74 27.53
N GLU A 150 1.46 21.53 26.47
CA GLU A 150 0.15 22.01 26.06
C GLU A 150 -0.72 20.89 25.48
N MET A 151 -0.14 20.03 24.64
CA MET A 151 -0.83 18.89 24.03
C MET A 151 -1.18 17.82 25.07
N LEU A 152 -0.30 17.60 26.05
CA LEU A 152 -0.57 16.73 27.21
C LEU A 152 -1.73 17.27 28.05
N ALA A 153 -1.70 18.55 28.41
CA ALA A 153 -2.75 19.18 29.20
C ALA A 153 -4.10 19.17 28.46
N LEU A 154 -4.09 19.40 27.15
CA LEU A 154 -5.28 19.37 26.32
C LEU A 154 -5.87 17.95 26.22
N ALA A 155 -5.05 16.93 25.99
CA ALA A 155 -5.49 15.53 25.95
C ALA A 155 -6.07 15.08 27.30
N GLU A 156 -5.42 15.45 28.42
CA GLU A 156 -5.93 15.17 29.77
C GLU A 156 -7.26 15.87 30.04
N SER A 157 -7.40 17.14 29.66
CA SER A 157 -8.65 17.91 29.86
C SER A 157 -9.86 17.33 29.12
N LEU A 158 -9.61 16.61 28.03
CA LEU A 158 -10.62 15.97 27.19
C LEU A 158 -10.79 14.47 27.50
N GLU A 159 -10.00 13.93 28.43
CA GLU A 159 -9.96 12.51 28.78
C GLU A 159 -9.73 11.58 27.57
N ILE A 160 -8.84 11.98 26.67
CA ILE A 160 -8.49 11.21 25.46
C ILE A 160 -6.98 10.95 25.37
N SER A 161 -6.58 9.96 24.55
CA SER A 161 -5.16 9.72 24.28
C SER A 161 -4.57 10.81 23.36
N ILE A 162 -3.24 11.00 23.43
CA ILE A 162 -2.50 11.89 22.51
C ILE A 162 -2.76 11.51 21.05
N GLY A 163 -2.76 10.21 20.74
CA GLY A 163 -3.06 9.74 19.38
C GLY A 163 -4.49 10.09 18.93
N LYS A 164 -5.48 10.00 19.83
CA LYS A 164 -6.86 10.41 19.52
C LYS A 164 -6.96 11.93 19.34
N LEU A 165 -6.24 12.72 20.14
CA LEU A 165 -6.17 14.17 19.97
C LEU A 165 -5.56 14.56 18.61
N LYS A 166 -4.43 13.94 18.22
CA LYS A 166 -3.80 14.14 16.90
C LYS A 166 -4.76 13.76 15.76
N LEU A 167 -5.46 12.63 15.89
CA LEU A 167 -6.48 12.21 14.92
C LEU A 167 -7.65 13.20 14.82
N ILE A 168 -8.13 13.75 15.93
CA ILE A 168 -9.19 14.78 15.94
C ILE A 168 -8.70 16.03 15.22
N GLN A 169 -7.49 16.52 15.55
CA GLN A 169 -6.90 17.70 14.89
C GLN A 169 -6.75 17.49 13.38
N LEU A 170 -6.33 16.29 12.95
CA LEU A 170 -6.27 15.92 11.53
C LEU A 170 -7.67 15.90 10.89
N ALA A 171 -8.64 15.26 11.52
CA ALA A 171 -10.02 15.21 11.02
C ALA A 171 -10.66 16.62 10.92
N MET A 172 -10.32 17.54 11.83
CA MET A 172 -10.78 18.94 11.80
C MET A 172 -10.22 19.73 10.61
N GLN A 173 -9.05 19.36 10.08
CA GLN A 173 -8.53 19.95 8.84
C GLN A 173 -9.38 19.58 7.62
N PHE A 174 -10.11 18.47 7.69
CA PHE A 174 -10.92 17.93 6.60
C PHE A 174 -12.42 18.19 6.79
N ASP A 175 -12.88 18.32 8.02
CA ASP A 175 -14.24 18.73 8.35
C ASP A 175 -14.24 20.01 9.21
N GLU A 176 -14.43 21.15 8.54
CA GLU A 176 -14.51 22.49 9.17
C GLU A 176 -15.67 22.62 10.17
N THR A 177 -16.61 21.67 10.21
CA THR A 177 -17.72 21.63 11.19
C THR A 177 -17.39 20.82 12.45
N LEU A 178 -16.30 20.05 12.43
CA LEU A 178 -15.83 19.28 13.57
C LEU A 178 -15.12 20.21 14.56
N THR A 179 -15.58 20.23 15.80
CA THR A 179 -14.87 20.90 16.90
C THR A 179 -14.11 19.88 17.73
N LEU A 180 -13.12 20.35 18.48
CA LEU A 180 -12.28 19.52 19.34
C LEU A 180 -13.12 18.71 20.34
N GLU A 181 -14.12 19.35 20.95
CA GLU A 181 -15.00 18.74 21.95
C GLU A 181 -15.94 17.71 21.31
N LEU A 182 -16.43 17.98 20.11
CA LEU A 182 -17.26 17.02 19.38
C LEU A 182 -16.42 15.80 18.97
N GLY A 183 -15.22 16.02 18.44
CA GLY A 183 -14.29 14.95 18.07
C GLY A 183 -13.88 14.08 19.26
N ALA A 184 -13.73 14.64 20.46
CA ALA A 184 -13.43 13.89 21.67
C ALA A 184 -14.53 12.85 22.00
N THR A 185 -15.80 13.19 21.72
CA THR A 185 -16.95 12.29 21.92
C THR A 185 -17.15 11.27 20.81
N MET A 186 -16.50 11.42 19.65
CA MET A 186 -16.61 10.50 18.52
C MET A 186 -15.81 9.22 18.76
N ALA A 187 -16.26 8.12 18.15
CA ALA A 187 -15.47 6.90 18.07
C ALA A 187 -14.29 7.10 17.10
N VAL A 188 -13.15 6.46 17.38
CA VAL A 188 -11.97 6.50 16.49
C VAL A 188 -12.32 6.04 15.08
N LYS A 189 -13.19 5.04 14.94
CA LYS A 189 -13.75 4.59 13.66
C LYS A 189 -14.37 5.73 12.84
N ASP A 190 -15.19 6.57 13.48
CA ASP A 190 -15.89 7.66 12.79
C ASP A 190 -14.91 8.77 12.38
N LEU A 191 -13.90 9.06 13.21
CA LEU A 191 -12.82 10.00 12.89
C LEU A 191 -11.94 9.49 11.74
N ASN A 192 -11.54 8.21 11.77
CA ASN A 192 -10.78 7.55 10.72
C ASN A 192 -11.48 7.64 9.37
N ALA A 193 -12.80 7.59 9.39
CA ALA A 193 -13.56 7.57 8.18
C ALA A 193 -13.79 8.98 7.59
N ILE A 194 -13.74 10.04 8.40
CA ILE A 194 -13.56 11.43 7.92
C ILE A 194 -12.21 11.57 7.21
N VAL A 195 -11.13 11.11 7.84
CA VAL A 195 -9.77 11.14 7.27
C VAL A 195 -9.72 10.35 5.96
N LYS A 196 -10.23 9.10 5.96
CA LYS A 196 -10.31 8.23 4.78
C LYS A 196 -11.04 8.88 3.60
N ALA A 197 -12.20 9.49 3.84
CA ALA A 197 -12.98 10.14 2.79
C ALA A 197 -12.22 11.31 2.14
N ASN A 198 -11.57 12.16 2.93
CA ASN A 198 -10.78 13.26 2.39
C ASN A 198 -9.49 12.80 1.69
N ARG A 199 -8.81 11.78 2.23
CA ARG A 199 -7.66 11.15 1.58
C ARG A 199 -8.03 10.55 0.23
N GLN A 200 -9.21 9.96 0.12
CA GLN A 200 -9.75 9.45 -1.13
C GLN A 200 -10.01 10.59 -2.14
N GLU A 201 -10.59 11.71 -1.70
CA GLU A 201 -10.81 12.91 -2.53
C GLU A 201 -9.49 13.57 -2.99
N MET A 202 -8.48 13.65 -2.11
CA MET A 202 -7.15 14.18 -2.45
C MET A 202 -6.38 13.25 -3.39
N LYS A 203 -6.53 11.93 -3.22
CA LYS A 203 -5.99 10.89 -4.12
C LYS A 203 -6.63 10.96 -5.51
N GLU A 204 -7.88 11.41 -5.59
CA GLU A 204 -8.60 11.68 -6.85
C GLU A 204 -8.22 13.04 -7.48
N PHE A 205 -7.79 14.05 -6.69
CA PHE A 205 -7.51 15.40 -7.20
C PHE A 205 -6.03 15.67 -7.56
N VAL A 206 -5.07 15.20 -6.76
CA VAL A 206 -3.62 15.42 -6.97
C VAL A 206 -2.96 14.18 -7.61
N GLY A 207 -3.63 13.03 -7.58
CA GLY A 207 -2.95 11.74 -7.68
C GLY A 207 -2.68 11.20 -9.08
N GLU A 208 -3.56 11.38 -10.07
CA GLU A 208 -3.59 10.39 -11.16
C GLU A 208 -2.45 10.51 -12.18
N GLN A 209 -2.22 11.68 -12.77
CA GLN A 209 -1.09 11.83 -13.72
C GLN A 209 0.27 11.68 -13.04
N LEU A 210 0.39 12.13 -11.79
CA LEU A 210 1.62 12.05 -10.99
C LEU A 210 1.91 10.61 -10.56
N ARG A 211 0.89 9.89 -10.08
CA ARG A 211 0.96 8.46 -9.77
C ARG A 211 1.23 7.64 -11.03
N ASN A 212 0.64 7.97 -12.17
CA ASN A 212 0.88 7.23 -13.41
C ASN A 212 2.35 7.35 -13.83
N ARG A 213 2.92 8.56 -13.80
CA ARG A 213 4.36 8.77 -14.08
C ARG A 213 5.27 8.07 -13.09
N PHE A 214 4.95 8.08 -11.79
CA PHE A 214 5.70 7.32 -10.79
C PHE A 214 5.64 5.81 -11.05
N MET A 215 4.44 5.30 -11.36
CA MET A 215 4.23 3.87 -11.60
C MET A 215 4.89 3.39 -12.89
N GLU A 216 4.84 4.18 -13.97
CA GLU A 216 5.54 3.92 -15.23
C GLU A 216 7.05 3.83 -15.00
N PHE A 217 7.63 4.84 -14.32
CA PHE A 217 9.05 4.82 -13.97
C PHE A 217 9.44 3.60 -13.14
N HIS A 218 8.66 3.26 -12.11
CA HIS A 218 8.97 2.10 -11.27
C HIS A 218 8.87 0.78 -12.05
N GLN A 219 7.93 0.67 -12.97
CA GLN A 219 7.82 -0.50 -13.83
C GLN A 219 9.03 -0.63 -14.76
N GLU A 220 9.43 0.45 -15.42
CA GLU A 220 10.62 0.48 -16.27
C GLU A 220 11.90 0.18 -15.48
N ALA A 221 12.04 0.78 -14.29
CA ALA A 221 13.18 0.57 -13.40
C ALA A 221 13.26 -0.88 -12.91
N ARG A 222 12.14 -1.50 -12.53
CA ARG A 222 12.08 -2.91 -12.12
C ARG A 222 12.34 -3.87 -13.27
N GLY A 223 11.79 -3.56 -14.45
CA GLY A 223 12.08 -4.27 -15.68
C GLY A 223 13.57 -4.30 -15.97
N THR A 224 14.17 -3.11 -15.98
CA THR A 224 15.59 -2.91 -16.20
C THR A 224 16.44 -3.63 -15.16
N PHE A 225 16.13 -3.46 -13.87
CA PHE A 225 16.88 -4.09 -12.79
C PHE A 225 16.80 -5.62 -12.84
N GLY A 226 15.60 -6.18 -13.04
CA GLY A 226 15.38 -7.62 -13.13
C GLY A 226 16.17 -8.25 -14.27
N VAL A 227 16.11 -7.67 -15.47
CA VAL A 227 16.88 -8.17 -16.64
C VAL A 227 18.38 -7.97 -16.45
N LYS A 228 18.82 -6.81 -15.96
CA LYS A 228 20.25 -6.54 -15.71
C LYS A 228 20.84 -7.50 -14.68
N ARG A 229 20.10 -7.86 -13.63
CA ARG A 229 20.54 -8.87 -12.66
C ARG A 229 20.80 -10.22 -13.32
N VAL A 230 19.84 -10.72 -14.09
CA VAL A 230 20.00 -12.01 -14.79
C VAL A 230 21.15 -11.91 -15.80
N GLN A 231 21.28 -10.79 -16.50
CA GLN A 231 22.41 -10.54 -17.40
C GLN A 231 23.76 -10.61 -16.69
N PHE A 232 23.94 -9.92 -15.56
CA PHE A 232 25.21 -9.91 -14.84
C PHE A 232 25.56 -11.30 -14.29
N ILE A 233 24.57 -12.05 -13.83
CA ILE A 233 24.78 -13.45 -13.40
C ILE A 233 25.22 -14.29 -14.60
N TYR A 234 24.56 -14.16 -15.75
CA TYR A 234 24.98 -14.85 -16.98
C TYR A 234 26.42 -14.49 -17.37
N ASP A 235 26.76 -13.20 -17.38
CA ASP A 235 28.12 -12.73 -17.71
C ASP A 235 29.16 -13.32 -16.74
N ALA A 236 28.83 -13.39 -15.45
CA ALA A 236 29.69 -14.00 -14.43
C ALA A 236 29.81 -15.53 -14.61
N MET A 237 28.72 -16.21 -14.96
CA MET A 237 28.71 -17.65 -15.24
C MET A 237 29.61 -18.00 -16.42
N VAL A 238 29.60 -17.20 -17.49
CA VAL A 238 30.44 -17.39 -18.68
C VAL A 238 31.94 -17.27 -18.35
N LEU A 239 32.29 -16.48 -17.34
CA LEU A 239 33.67 -16.26 -16.90
C LEU A 239 34.13 -17.27 -15.83
N ALA A 240 33.21 -18.00 -15.20
CA ALA A 240 33.52 -18.91 -14.10
C ALA A 240 34.15 -20.23 -14.60
N GLU A 241 35.05 -20.79 -13.80
CA GLU A 241 35.61 -22.12 -14.04
C GLU A 241 34.56 -23.22 -13.77
N ALA A 242 34.67 -24.36 -14.46
CA ALA A 242 33.68 -25.44 -14.36
C ALA A 242 33.48 -25.97 -12.93
N ASP A 243 34.54 -26.01 -12.12
CA ASP A 243 34.50 -26.49 -10.73
C ASP A 243 33.69 -25.56 -9.81
N PHE A 244 33.48 -24.30 -10.19
CA PHE A 244 32.68 -23.34 -9.44
C PHE A 244 31.22 -23.79 -9.29
N PHE A 245 30.70 -24.53 -10.28
CA PHE A 245 29.32 -25.01 -10.31
C PHE A 245 29.11 -26.31 -9.52
N ALA A 246 30.17 -26.93 -8.98
CA ALA A 246 30.09 -28.20 -8.26
C ALA A 246 29.04 -28.24 -7.14
N PRO A 247 28.81 -27.18 -6.34
CA PRO A 247 27.80 -27.21 -5.26
C PRO A 247 26.38 -27.51 -5.74
N VAL A 248 26.02 -27.04 -6.93
CA VAL A 248 24.65 -27.17 -7.48
C VAL A 248 24.49 -28.38 -8.40
N LEU A 249 25.57 -29.09 -8.72
CA LEU A 249 25.57 -30.26 -9.61
C LEU A 249 25.60 -31.60 -8.85
N THR A 250 25.54 -31.60 -7.52
CA THR A 250 25.69 -32.81 -6.68
C THR A 250 24.73 -33.95 -7.02
N GLU A 251 23.50 -33.64 -7.43
CA GLU A 251 22.48 -34.62 -7.82
C GLU A 251 22.17 -34.62 -9.33
N SER A 252 22.88 -33.78 -10.10
CA SER A 252 22.66 -33.57 -11.52
C SER A 252 23.69 -34.31 -12.39
N THR A 253 23.30 -34.66 -13.61
CA THR A 253 24.23 -35.13 -14.65
C THR A 253 24.61 -34.02 -15.63
N ALA A 254 24.09 -32.80 -15.44
CA ALA A 254 24.40 -31.65 -16.27
C ALA A 254 25.84 -31.18 -16.04
N THR A 255 26.41 -30.50 -17.05
CA THR A 255 27.70 -29.84 -16.98
C THR A 255 27.54 -28.35 -16.76
N ALA A 256 28.62 -27.65 -16.36
CA ALA A 256 28.62 -26.19 -16.30
C ALA A 256 28.19 -25.54 -17.64
N ALA A 257 28.58 -26.14 -18.78
CA ALA A 257 28.17 -25.67 -20.10
C ALA A 257 26.66 -25.81 -20.34
N ASP A 258 26.04 -26.89 -19.85
CA ASP A 258 24.58 -27.09 -19.95
C ASP A 258 23.83 -26.05 -19.11
N LEU A 259 24.35 -25.72 -17.91
CA LEU A 259 23.77 -24.66 -17.07
C LEU A 259 23.86 -23.28 -17.73
N ILE A 260 25.03 -22.94 -18.31
CA ILE A 260 25.23 -21.67 -19.00
C ILE A 260 24.29 -21.55 -20.20
N ALA A 261 24.14 -22.61 -21.00
CA ALA A 261 23.24 -22.60 -22.15
C ALA A 261 21.76 -22.42 -21.75
N LEU A 262 21.29 -23.17 -20.74
CA LEU A 262 19.91 -23.04 -20.25
C LEU A 262 19.66 -21.67 -19.60
N TYR A 263 20.66 -21.10 -18.94
CA TYR A 263 20.57 -19.77 -18.34
C TYR A 263 20.59 -18.66 -19.41
N GLU A 264 21.29 -18.86 -20.54
CA GLU A 264 21.22 -17.99 -21.71
C GLU A 264 19.81 -17.97 -22.32
N GLU A 265 19.18 -19.14 -22.45
CA GLU A 265 17.78 -19.23 -22.89
C GLU A 265 16.84 -18.45 -21.96
N TYR A 266 17.04 -18.58 -20.64
CA TYR A 266 16.29 -17.83 -19.64
C TYR A 266 16.46 -16.31 -19.81
N LEU A 267 17.70 -15.83 -19.93
CA LEU A 267 18.00 -14.43 -20.18
C LEU A 267 17.38 -13.92 -21.49
N ASN A 268 17.44 -14.70 -22.56
CA ASN A 268 16.87 -14.34 -23.85
C ASN A 268 15.35 -14.28 -23.80
N ALA A 269 14.69 -15.20 -23.08
CA ALA A 269 13.25 -15.16 -22.85
C ALA A 269 12.84 -13.88 -22.11
N LEU A 270 13.59 -13.48 -21.08
CA LEU A 270 13.34 -12.23 -20.36
C LEU A 270 13.53 -10.98 -21.24
N LYS A 271 14.56 -10.95 -22.08
CA LYS A 271 14.79 -9.86 -23.04
C LYS A 271 13.72 -9.80 -24.14
N ALA A 272 13.05 -10.91 -24.42
CA ALA A 272 11.99 -11.01 -25.41
C ALA A 272 10.61 -10.59 -24.87
N ILE A 273 10.49 -10.17 -23.60
CA ILE A 273 9.26 -9.55 -23.10
C ILE A 273 9.07 -8.22 -23.84
N GLU A 274 8.20 -8.23 -24.87
CA GLU A 274 7.79 -7.03 -25.58
C GLU A 274 6.92 -6.17 -24.67
N THR A 275 7.31 -4.92 -24.42
CA THR A 275 6.40 -3.92 -23.88
C THR A 275 5.39 -3.54 -24.97
N PRO A 276 4.09 -3.72 -24.74
CA PRO A 276 3.08 -3.37 -25.73
C PRO A 276 3.16 -1.87 -26.04
N LYS A 277 2.81 -1.51 -27.28
CA LYS A 277 2.86 -0.10 -27.68
C LYS A 277 1.82 0.69 -26.89
N PRO A 278 2.07 1.97 -26.57
CA PRO A 278 1.09 2.82 -25.90
C PRO A 278 -0.27 2.86 -26.61
N THR A 279 -0.31 2.64 -27.93
CA THR A 279 -1.54 2.56 -28.72
C THR A 279 -2.43 1.36 -28.35
N GLU A 280 -1.87 0.24 -27.90
CA GLU A 280 -2.64 -0.94 -27.49
C GLU A 280 -3.26 -0.74 -26.10
N GLU A 281 -2.51 -0.16 -25.17
CA GLU A 281 -3.01 0.24 -23.85
C GLU A 281 -4.18 1.21 -23.98
N VAL A 282 -4.05 2.26 -24.80
CA VAL A 282 -5.12 3.23 -25.05
C VAL A 282 -6.39 2.59 -25.63
N ILE A 283 -6.26 1.55 -26.46
CA ILE A 283 -7.43 0.83 -27.01
C ILE A 283 -8.12 0.03 -25.89
N ILE A 284 -7.36 -0.72 -25.11
CA ILE A 284 -7.87 -1.50 -23.97
C ILE A 284 -8.55 -0.58 -22.95
N GLU A 285 -7.93 0.57 -22.64
CA GLU A 285 -8.49 1.60 -21.75
C GLU A 285 -9.82 2.14 -22.27
N ALA A 286 -9.91 2.45 -23.56
CA ALA A 286 -11.13 2.98 -24.17
C ALA A 286 -12.27 1.95 -24.17
N GLU A 287 -11.98 0.68 -24.47
CA GLU A 287 -12.95 -0.41 -24.43
C GLU A 287 -13.47 -0.64 -23.01
N ALA A 288 -12.57 -0.77 -22.04
CA ALA A 288 -12.93 -0.99 -20.64
C ALA A 288 -13.68 0.20 -20.02
N THR A 289 -13.32 1.43 -20.40
CA THR A 289 -14.04 2.65 -19.97
C THR A 289 -15.46 2.66 -20.51
N LEU A 290 -15.65 2.27 -21.78
CA LEU A 290 -16.97 2.22 -22.39
C LEU A 290 -17.85 1.14 -21.75
N GLU A 291 -17.27 0.00 -21.38
CA GLU A 291 -17.99 -1.07 -20.67
C GLU A 291 -18.52 -0.60 -19.31
N ILE A 292 -17.68 0.09 -18.51
CA ILE A 292 -18.11 0.69 -17.24
C ILE A 292 -19.19 1.76 -17.45
N ALA A 293 -19.06 2.58 -18.50
CA ALA A 293 -20.03 3.66 -18.77
C ALA A 293 -21.43 3.14 -19.12
N LEU A 294 -21.55 1.89 -19.55
CA LEU A 294 -22.83 1.24 -19.87
C LEU A 294 -23.48 0.55 -18.66
N ASP A 295 -22.81 0.50 -17.50
CA ASP A 295 -23.37 -0.05 -16.26
C ASP A 295 -24.37 0.92 -15.62
N GLU A 296 -25.66 0.61 -15.78
CA GLU A 296 -26.74 1.38 -15.18
C GLU A 296 -26.74 1.33 -13.65
N ASP A 297 -26.34 0.22 -13.02
CA ASP A 297 -26.32 0.07 -11.57
C ASP A 297 -25.23 0.94 -10.95
N LEU A 298 -24.02 0.91 -11.53
CA LEU A 298 -22.92 1.78 -11.11
C LEU A 298 -23.25 3.27 -11.35
N ALA A 299 -23.85 3.59 -12.49
CA ALA A 299 -24.31 4.95 -12.79
C ALA A 299 -25.33 5.45 -11.74
N ASN A 300 -26.25 4.58 -11.32
CA ASN A 300 -27.22 4.88 -10.28
C ASN A 300 -26.56 5.11 -8.92
N LEU A 301 -25.59 4.26 -8.53
CA LEU A 301 -24.81 4.44 -7.30
C LEU A 301 -24.04 5.76 -7.28
N LEU A 302 -23.43 6.15 -8.40
CA LEU A 302 -22.74 7.43 -8.53
C LEU A 302 -23.70 8.62 -8.36
N LYS A 303 -24.85 8.57 -9.02
CA LYS A 303 -25.88 9.61 -8.92
C LYS A 303 -26.46 9.72 -7.51
N GLN A 304 -26.67 8.58 -6.85
CA GLN A 304 -27.07 8.54 -5.45
C GLN A 304 -26.00 9.17 -4.56
N ASN A 305 -24.72 8.89 -4.80
CA ASN A 305 -23.61 9.48 -4.06
C ASN A 305 -23.60 11.01 -4.16
N GLN A 306 -23.72 11.53 -5.38
CA GLN A 306 -23.81 12.96 -5.63
C GLN A 306 -24.98 13.60 -4.89
N THR A 307 -26.14 12.95 -4.90
CA THR A 307 -27.34 13.43 -4.19
C THR A 307 -27.12 13.47 -2.68
N LEU A 308 -26.60 12.38 -2.10
CA LEU A 308 -26.30 12.30 -0.66
C LEU A 308 -25.27 13.37 -0.23
N MET A 309 -24.24 13.62 -1.04
CA MET A 309 -23.28 14.69 -0.78
C MET A 309 -23.92 16.08 -0.79
N GLN A 310 -24.81 16.36 -1.75
CA GLN A 310 -25.54 17.64 -1.80
C GLN A 310 -26.44 17.84 -0.57
N GLU A 311 -27.15 16.79 -0.16
CA GLU A 311 -27.98 16.82 1.06
C GLU A 311 -27.13 17.05 2.33
N MET A 312 -25.98 16.38 2.42
CA MET A 312 -25.03 16.58 3.53
C MET A 312 -24.51 18.02 3.59
N LEU A 313 -24.18 18.63 2.44
CA LEU A 313 -23.74 20.02 2.37
C LEU A 313 -24.84 21.00 2.81
N GLN A 314 -26.10 20.73 2.46
CA GLN A 314 -27.23 21.53 2.93
C GLN A 314 -27.41 21.44 4.45
N ILE A 315 -27.29 20.24 5.03
CA ILE A 315 -27.34 20.03 6.48
C ILE A 315 -26.19 20.76 7.16
N LYS A 316 -24.96 20.71 6.61
CA LYS A 316 -23.81 21.48 7.11
C LYS A 316 -24.10 22.99 7.13
N ALA A 317 -24.66 23.52 6.05
CA ALA A 317 -25.02 24.94 5.96
C ALA A 317 -26.11 25.33 6.99
N GLN A 318 -27.07 24.46 7.27
CA GLN A 318 -28.08 24.69 8.31
C GLN A 318 -27.48 24.62 9.71
N LEU A 319 -26.58 23.67 9.96
CA LEU A 319 -25.88 23.52 11.24
C LEU A 319 -25.03 24.75 11.56
N GLY A 320 -24.32 25.32 10.57
CA GLY A 320 -23.55 26.55 10.72
C GLY A 320 -24.39 27.78 11.11
N LYS A 321 -25.69 27.78 10.79
CA LYS A 321 -26.64 28.83 11.16
C LYS A 321 -27.36 28.56 12.49
N ALA A 322 -27.29 27.33 13.02
CA ALA A 322 -27.98 26.95 14.24
C ALA A 322 -27.25 27.47 15.49
N LYS A 323 -28.02 27.83 16.53
CA LYS A 323 -27.44 28.23 17.82
C LYS A 323 -26.71 27.06 18.46
N LYS A 324 -25.44 27.24 18.83
CA LYS A 324 -24.63 26.19 19.50
C LYS A 324 -25.34 25.66 20.75
N GLY A 325 -25.40 24.33 20.88
CA GLY A 325 -25.99 23.65 22.04
C GLY A 325 -27.52 23.64 22.06
N SER A 326 -28.18 24.09 20.98
CA SER A 326 -29.64 23.96 20.85
C SER A 326 -30.06 22.55 20.42
N ASP A 327 -31.30 22.18 20.73
CA ASP A 327 -31.93 20.94 20.25
C ASP A 327 -31.88 20.83 18.71
N GLN A 328 -32.06 21.95 18.01
CA GLN A 328 -31.91 22.02 16.55
C GLN A 328 -30.49 21.66 16.09
N SER A 329 -29.46 22.17 16.77
CA SER A 329 -28.06 21.81 16.46
C SER A 329 -27.75 20.34 16.75
N ALA A 330 -28.35 19.76 17.79
CA ALA A 330 -28.21 18.33 18.10
C ALA A 330 -28.88 17.46 17.03
N GLN A 331 -30.10 17.83 16.59
CA GLN A 331 -30.81 17.13 15.52
C GLN A 331 -30.07 17.18 14.18
N LEU A 332 -29.54 18.35 13.80
CA LEU A 332 -28.76 18.51 12.56
C LEU A 332 -27.48 17.67 12.57
N ARG A 333 -26.80 17.56 13.72
CA ARG A 333 -25.63 16.66 13.87
C ARG A 333 -26.02 15.19 13.72
N ALA A 334 -27.14 14.76 14.29
CA ALA A 334 -27.63 13.39 14.12
C ALA A 334 -27.99 13.08 12.66
N GLN A 335 -28.62 14.03 11.96
CA GLN A 335 -28.91 13.90 10.52
C GLN A 335 -27.63 13.80 9.69
N LEU A 336 -26.62 14.61 10.03
CA LEU A 336 -25.33 14.59 9.35
C LEU A 336 -24.60 13.26 9.54
N GLN A 337 -24.62 12.71 10.76
CA GLN A 337 -24.06 11.39 11.04
C GLN A 337 -24.79 10.27 10.28
N ALA A 338 -26.13 10.36 10.18
CA ALA A 338 -26.92 9.40 9.39
C ALA A 338 -26.59 9.49 7.90
N LYS A 339 -26.54 10.70 7.33
CA LYS A 339 -26.17 10.92 5.92
C LYS A 339 -24.77 10.43 5.61
N TRP A 340 -23.84 10.66 6.53
CA TRP A 340 -22.48 10.17 6.37
C TRP A 340 -22.41 8.64 6.32
N LYS A 341 -23.20 7.93 7.15
CA LYS A 341 -23.32 6.46 7.06
C LYS A 341 -23.92 5.98 5.73
N GLU A 342 -24.92 6.69 5.20
CA GLU A 342 -25.49 6.41 3.88
C GLU A 342 -24.44 6.56 2.76
N ILE A 343 -23.64 7.63 2.80
CA ILE A 343 -22.55 7.87 1.85
C ILE A 343 -21.50 6.75 1.93
N GLN A 344 -21.12 6.33 3.14
CA GLN A 344 -20.15 5.23 3.30
C GLN A 344 -20.66 3.92 2.73
N ALA A 345 -21.91 3.54 3.04
CA ALA A 345 -22.51 2.32 2.50
C ALA A 345 -22.57 2.36 0.95
N ASN A 346 -22.89 3.51 0.38
CA ASN A 346 -22.92 3.71 -1.06
C ASN A 346 -21.51 3.65 -1.68
N ASN A 347 -20.50 4.23 -1.02
CA ASN A 347 -19.10 4.13 -1.41
C ASN A 347 -18.58 2.69 -1.37
N GLU A 348 -18.94 1.91 -0.34
CA GLU A 348 -18.57 0.49 -0.24
C GLU A 348 -19.10 -0.31 -1.43
N GLN A 349 -20.34 -0.04 -1.86
CA GLN A 349 -20.93 -0.66 -3.05
C GLN A 349 -20.21 -0.26 -4.34
N ILE A 350 -19.88 1.02 -4.49
CA ILE A 350 -19.09 1.51 -5.64
C ILE A 350 -17.71 0.84 -5.68
N GLN A 351 -17.02 0.74 -4.54
CA GLN A 351 -15.72 0.06 -4.50
C GLN A 351 -15.82 -1.43 -4.82
N ALA A 352 -16.87 -2.11 -4.34
CA ALA A 352 -17.10 -3.52 -4.68
C ALA A 352 -17.29 -3.72 -6.19
N CYS A 353 -18.08 -2.85 -6.83
CA CYS A 353 -18.28 -2.86 -8.28
C CYS A 353 -16.97 -2.61 -9.05
N LYS A 354 -16.18 -1.61 -8.63
CA LYS A 354 -14.86 -1.35 -9.23
C LYS A 354 -13.92 -2.56 -9.12
N GLU A 355 -13.94 -3.26 -7.99
CA GLU A 355 -13.10 -4.44 -7.80
C GLU A 355 -13.55 -5.61 -8.69
N GLN A 356 -14.86 -5.79 -8.88
CA GLN A 356 -15.38 -6.78 -9.83
C GLN A 356 -14.88 -6.51 -11.25
N TYR A 357 -14.98 -5.27 -11.72
CA TYR A 357 -14.46 -4.87 -13.04
C TYR A 357 -12.96 -5.08 -13.18
N ARG A 358 -12.18 -4.74 -12.14
CA ARG A 358 -10.73 -4.99 -12.15
C ARG A 358 -10.39 -6.47 -12.34
N VAL A 359 -11.10 -7.35 -11.64
CA VAL A 359 -10.91 -8.81 -11.76
C VAL A 359 -11.31 -9.30 -13.16
N GLU A 360 -12.44 -8.83 -13.66
CA GLU A 360 -12.94 -9.18 -15.01
C GLU A 360 -11.98 -8.74 -16.11
N PHE A 361 -11.56 -7.47 -16.10
CA PHE A 361 -10.62 -6.94 -17.09
C PHE A 361 -9.26 -7.66 -17.03
N LYS A 362 -8.75 -7.95 -15.83
CA LYS A 362 -7.52 -8.75 -15.66
C LYS A 362 -7.67 -10.18 -16.21
N GLY A 363 -8.88 -10.73 -16.15
CA GLY A 363 -9.22 -12.03 -16.76
C GLY A 363 -9.24 -11.98 -18.30
N ASN A 364 -9.82 -10.93 -18.87
CA ASN A 364 -9.97 -10.74 -20.31
C ASN A 364 -8.67 -10.30 -21.01
N HIS A 365 -7.87 -9.49 -20.33
CA HIS A 365 -6.60 -8.95 -20.81
C HIS A 365 -5.45 -9.46 -19.94
N LYS A 366 -5.07 -10.73 -20.16
CA LYS A 366 -3.95 -11.35 -19.44
C LYS A 366 -2.67 -10.55 -19.65
N GLY A 367 -1.93 -10.35 -18.58
CA GLY A 367 -0.69 -9.58 -18.60
C GLY A 367 -0.91 -8.07 -18.47
N TYR A 368 -2.12 -7.61 -18.14
CA TYR A 368 -2.40 -6.22 -17.81
C TYR A 368 -2.94 -6.07 -16.39
N GLU A 369 -2.61 -4.94 -15.76
CA GLU A 369 -3.24 -4.44 -14.55
C GLU A 369 -4.16 -3.27 -14.87
N PHE A 370 -5.26 -3.18 -14.12
CA PHE A 370 -6.31 -2.20 -14.36
C PHE A 370 -6.48 -1.26 -13.15
N GLY A 371 -6.47 0.04 -13.43
CA GLY A 371 -6.89 1.10 -12.52
C GLY A 371 -8.25 1.62 -12.95
N ILE A 372 -9.16 1.85 -12.01
CA ILE A 372 -10.44 2.52 -12.29
C ILE A 372 -10.50 3.78 -11.43
N HIS A 373 -10.67 4.92 -12.09
CA HIS A 373 -10.48 6.24 -11.50
C HIS A 373 -11.66 7.16 -11.82
N ALA A 374 -11.96 8.10 -10.93
CA ALA A 374 -13.06 9.03 -11.12
C ALA A 374 -12.60 10.20 -12.00
N GLY A 375 -13.21 10.34 -13.18
CA GLY A 375 -13.07 11.49 -14.08
C GLY A 375 -14.15 12.56 -13.83
N LYS A 376 -14.32 13.48 -14.79
CA LYS A 376 -15.31 14.57 -14.73
C LYS A 376 -16.75 14.05 -14.98
N GLY A 377 -17.29 13.31 -14.02
CA GLY A 377 -18.66 12.78 -14.07
C GLY A 377 -18.78 11.37 -14.63
N GLU A 378 -17.66 10.69 -14.85
CA GLU A 378 -17.56 9.33 -15.41
C GLU A 378 -16.34 8.61 -14.81
N PHE A 379 -16.31 7.28 -14.85
CA PHE A 379 -15.10 6.54 -14.49
C PHE A 379 -14.21 6.38 -15.72
N VAL A 380 -12.90 6.42 -15.51
CA VAL A 380 -11.88 6.19 -16.53
C VAL A 380 -11.08 4.95 -16.13
N VAL A 381 -10.81 4.09 -17.09
CA VAL A 381 -9.95 2.91 -16.91
C VAL A 381 -8.55 3.23 -17.40
N ALA A 382 -7.57 2.90 -16.57
CA ALA A 382 -6.16 2.85 -16.94
C ALA A 382 -5.75 1.38 -17.06
N ALA A 383 -5.12 0.99 -18.15
CA ALA A 383 -4.65 -0.37 -18.40
C ALA A 383 -3.14 -0.33 -18.59
N ARG A 384 -2.41 -1.23 -17.93
CA ARG A 384 -0.95 -1.22 -17.96
C ARG A 384 -0.41 -2.61 -18.09
N PHE A 385 0.58 -2.80 -18.95
CA PHE A 385 1.25 -4.09 -19.05
C PHE A 385 1.93 -4.47 -17.73
N ASP A 386 1.65 -5.66 -17.20
CA ASP A 386 2.23 -6.19 -15.97
C ASP A 386 3.54 -6.93 -16.27
N TRP A 387 4.61 -6.16 -16.49
CA TRP A 387 5.93 -6.71 -16.79
C TRP A 387 6.43 -7.65 -15.68
N ILE A 388 6.10 -7.38 -14.41
CA ILE A 388 6.54 -8.19 -13.27
C ILE A 388 5.92 -9.58 -13.33
N ASN A 389 4.63 -9.68 -13.67
CA ASN A 389 3.98 -10.95 -13.84
C ASN A 389 4.49 -11.70 -15.08
N ALA A 390 4.79 -10.99 -16.17
CA ALA A 390 5.49 -11.59 -17.32
C ALA A 390 6.86 -12.17 -16.93
N PHE A 391 7.69 -11.39 -16.23
CA PHE A 391 8.98 -11.85 -15.67
C PHE A 391 8.81 -13.07 -14.77
N ARG A 392 7.86 -13.03 -13.82
CA ARG A 392 7.59 -14.14 -12.89
C ARG A 392 7.15 -15.40 -13.63
N THR A 393 6.32 -15.25 -14.66
CA THR A 393 5.86 -16.38 -15.48
C THR A 393 7.03 -17.07 -16.18
N ILE A 394 7.93 -16.28 -16.79
CA ILE A 394 9.14 -16.82 -17.42
C ILE A 394 10.04 -17.46 -16.36
N ARG A 395 10.25 -16.81 -15.21
CA ARG A 395 11.05 -17.40 -14.12
C ARG A 395 10.50 -18.75 -13.68
N ILE A 396 9.19 -18.88 -13.46
CA ILE A 396 8.54 -20.15 -13.09
C ILE A 396 8.77 -21.23 -14.17
N GLU A 397 8.65 -20.86 -15.44
CA GLU A 397 8.94 -21.77 -16.56
C GLU A 397 10.38 -22.30 -16.48
N TYR A 398 11.36 -21.41 -16.26
CA TYR A 398 12.76 -21.82 -16.21
C TYR A 398 13.12 -22.52 -14.89
N GLU A 399 12.51 -22.17 -13.75
CA GLU A 399 12.62 -22.94 -12.51
C GLU A 399 12.22 -24.40 -12.74
N ALA A 400 11.14 -24.65 -13.50
CA ALA A 400 10.74 -26.00 -13.89
C ALA A 400 11.78 -26.68 -14.79
N LYS A 401 12.30 -25.99 -15.82
CA LYS A 401 13.35 -26.54 -16.71
C LYS A 401 14.64 -26.88 -15.96
N PHE A 402 15.09 -26.03 -15.04
CA PHE A 402 16.24 -26.32 -14.19
C PHE A 402 15.97 -27.50 -13.23
N ALA A 403 14.75 -27.62 -12.71
CA ALA A 403 14.36 -28.75 -11.88
C ALA A 403 14.38 -30.09 -12.65
N GLU A 404 14.09 -30.10 -13.96
CA GLU A 404 14.19 -31.31 -14.80
C GLU A 404 15.62 -31.87 -14.86
N ILE A 405 16.63 -30.98 -14.84
CA ILE A 405 18.04 -31.36 -14.74
C ILE A 405 18.53 -31.48 -13.28
N LYS A 406 17.61 -31.47 -12.30
CA LYS A 406 17.89 -31.56 -10.86
C LYS A 406 18.80 -30.44 -10.34
N VAL A 407 18.66 -29.24 -10.88
CA VAL A 407 19.34 -28.05 -10.42
C VAL A 407 18.31 -27.04 -9.93
N SER A 408 18.57 -26.42 -8.79
CA SER A 408 17.76 -25.32 -8.27
C SER A 408 18.25 -24.01 -8.91
N LEU A 409 17.38 -23.33 -9.66
CA LEU A 409 17.72 -22.03 -10.27
C LEU A 409 18.13 -21.01 -9.19
N THR A 410 17.44 -21.01 -8.06
CA THR A 410 17.75 -20.11 -6.93
C THR A 410 19.12 -20.39 -6.34
N ASP A 411 19.48 -21.67 -6.12
CA ASP A 411 20.79 -22.01 -5.56
C ASP A 411 21.91 -21.73 -6.56
N LEU A 412 21.65 -21.90 -7.86
CA LEU A 412 22.57 -21.50 -8.93
C LEU A 412 22.81 -19.99 -8.94
N GLU A 413 21.74 -19.18 -8.91
CA GLU A 413 21.85 -17.72 -8.86
C GLU A 413 22.61 -17.25 -7.60
N ALA A 414 22.40 -17.92 -6.46
CA ALA A 414 23.06 -17.59 -5.19
C ALA A 414 24.59 -17.74 -5.22
N LEU A 415 25.14 -18.63 -6.05
CA LEU A 415 26.60 -18.76 -6.22
C LEU A 415 27.24 -17.46 -6.75
N PHE A 416 26.47 -16.64 -7.49
CA PHE A 416 26.98 -15.46 -8.17
C PHE A 416 26.58 -14.15 -7.49
N GLU A 417 25.77 -14.19 -6.44
CA GLU A 417 25.20 -13.00 -5.80
C GLU A 417 26.27 -12.00 -5.34
N GLU A 418 27.29 -12.46 -4.61
CA GLU A 418 28.41 -11.60 -4.17
C GLU A 418 29.26 -11.08 -5.34
N ILE A 419 29.35 -11.83 -6.44
CA ILE A 419 30.16 -11.48 -7.62
C ILE A 419 29.51 -10.31 -8.37
N VAL A 420 28.20 -10.34 -8.53
CA VAL A 420 27.46 -9.37 -9.34
C VAL A 420 27.03 -8.12 -8.56
N GLU A 421 27.13 -8.17 -7.23
CA GLU A 421 26.69 -7.10 -6.33
C GLU A 421 27.26 -5.71 -6.65
N PRO A 422 28.56 -5.54 -7.00
CA PRO A 422 29.09 -4.22 -7.38
C PRO A 422 28.39 -3.62 -8.62
N GLN A 423 28.04 -4.45 -9.60
CA GLN A 423 27.34 -4.02 -10.81
C GLN A 423 25.88 -3.69 -10.48
N LEU A 424 25.23 -4.49 -9.64
CA LEU A 424 23.87 -4.23 -9.16
C LEU A 424 23.78 -2.97 -8.30
N ALA A 425 24.78 -2.67 -7.48
CA ALA A 425 24.88 -1.43 -6.72
C ALA A 425 24.92 -0.21 -7.66
N THR A 426 25.65 -0.30 -8.78
CA THR A 426 25.68 0.76 -9.79
C THR A 426 24.32 0.99 -10.43
N VAL A 427 23.61 -0.09 -10.82
CA VAL A 427 22.26 0.01 -11.38
C VAL A 427 21.28 0.59 -10.36
N ARG A 428 21.36 0.20 -9.08
CA ARG A 428 20.54 0.79 -8.01
C ARG A 428 20.79 2.29 -7.88
N ALA A 429 22.05 2.73 -7.92
CA ALA A 429 22.40 4.15 -7.83
C ALA A 429 21.86 4.95 -9.04
N GLU A 430 21.95 4.39 -10.26
CA GLU A 430 21.35 4.99 -11.47
C GLU A 430 19.84 5.14 -11.32
N CYS A 431 19.14 4.06 -10.97
CA CYS A 431 17.69 4.10 -10.75
C CYS A 431 17.30 5.09 -9.64
N GLN A 432 18.10 5.20 -8.58
CA GLN A 432 17.86 6.16 -7.50
C GLN A 432 18.04 7.61 -7.97
N ALA A 433 19.02 7.88 -8.84
CA ALA A 433 19.25 9.20 -9.42
C ALA A 433 18.11 9.61 -10.35
N ASP A 434 17.69 8.72 -11.25
CA ASP A 434 16.58 8.96 -12.18
C ASP A 434 15.27 9.16 -11.42
N PHE A 435 15.06 8.36 -10.36
CA PHE A 435 13.93 8.52 -9.46
C PHE A 435 13.94 9.88 -8.74
N GLY A 436 15.11 10.31 -8.26
CA GLY A 436 15.28 11.64 -7.65
C GLY A 436 14.93 12.78 -8.59
N ALA A 437 15.31 12.66 -9.87
CA ALA A 437 14.95 13.64 -10.91
C ALA A 437 13.44 13.66 -11.18
N LEU A 438 12.82 12.48 -11.32
CA LEU A 438 11.37 12.36 -11.46
C LEU A 438 10.63 12.97 -10.25
N LYS A 439 11.08 12.67 -9.03
CA LYS A 439 10.50 13.21 -7.80
C LYS A 439 10.55 14.74 -7.78
N ALA A 440 11.66 15.35 -8.19
CA ALA A 440 11.77 16.80 -8.28
C ALA A 440 10.80 17.41 -9.30
N GLU A 441 10.62 16.75 -10.46
CA GLU A 441 9.68 17.17 -11.49
C GLU A 441 8.22 17.06 -11.02
N VAL A 442 7.86 15.91 -10.47
CA VAL A 442 6.54 15.62 -9.90
C VAL A 442 6.22 16.61 -8.79
N LYS A 443 7.15 16.87 -7.87
CA LYS A 443 6.98 17.82 -6.77
C LYS A 443 6.58 19.21 -7.29
N GLY A 444 7.26 19.70 -8.32
CA GLY A 444 6.91 20.98 -8.95
C GLY A 444 5.48 21.01 -9.50
N GLN A 445 5.03 19.89 -10.08
CA GLN A 445 3.66 19.76 -10.61
C GLN A 445 2.62 19.66 -9.48
N ALA A 446 2.89 18.86 -8.44
CA ALA A 446 2.01 18.67 -7.30
C ALA A 446 1.81 19.98 -6.52
N ASP A 447 2.87 20.75 -6.30
CA ASP A 447 2.79 22.04 -5.60
C ASP A 447 1.99 23.07 -6.40
N ALA A 448 2.11 23.08 -7.74
CA ALA A 448 1.28 23.91 -8.60
C ALA A 448 -0.22 23.53 -8.52
N ILE A 449 -0.53 22.24 -8.48
CA ILE A 449 -1.91 21.74 -8.34
C ILE A 449 -2.48 22.07 -6.95
N ARG A 450 -1.68 21.90 -5.89
CA ARG A 450 -2.07 22.25 -4.51
C ARG A 450 -2.36 23.74 -4.38
N GLU A 451 -1.58 24.59 -5.03
CA GLU A 451 -1.81 26.03 -5.03
C GLU A 451 -3.11 26.39 -5.77
N GLN A 452 -3.36 25.80 -6.94
CA GLN A 452 -4.63 25.95 -7.65
C GLN A 452 -5.84 25.47 -6.84
N PHE A 453 -5.68 24.38 -6.07
CA PHE A 453 -6.72 23.89 -5.16
C PHE A 453 -7.00 24.90 -4.04
N ARG A 454 -5.96 25.45 -3.41
CA ARG A 454 -6.09 26.49 -2.38
C ARG A 454 -6.74 27.75 -2.94
N GLU A 455 -6.35 28.19 -4.14
CA GLU A 455 -6.96 29.33 -4.82
C GLU A 455 -8.43 29.10 -5.15
N ASN A 456 -8.80 27.91 -5.61
CA ASN A 456 -10.20 27.55 -5.87
C ASN A 456 -11.04 27.45 -4.58
N LYS A 457 -10.46 26.97 -3.48
CA LYS A 457 -11.11 26.94 -2.17
C LYS A 457 -11.20 28.35 -1.54
N GLY A 458 -10.20 29.18 -1.77
CA GLY A 458 -10.13 30.61 -1.38
C GLY A 458 -11.10 31.49 -2.18
N ASN A 459 -11.29 31.24 -3.48
CA ASN A 459 -12.28 31.94 -4.30
C ASN A 459 -13.74 31.59 -3.90
N LYS A 460 -13.98 30.40 -3.36
CA LYS A 460 -15.27 30.08 -2.72
C LYS A 460 -15.45 30.82 -1.38
N HIS A 461 -14.38 31.13 -0.66
CA HIS A 461 -14.38 31.98 0.53
C HIS A 461 -14.54 33.48 0.20
N GLY A 462 -14.09 33.93 -0.98
CA GLY A 462 -14.30 35.31 -1.45
C GLY A 462 -15.77 35.67 -1.76
N MET A 463 -16.64 34.67 -1.92
CA MET A 463 -18.09 34.87 -2.13
C MET A 463 -18.93 34.96 -0.85
N TRP A 464 -18.34 34.65 0.32
CA TRP A 464 -18.96 34.84 1.62
C TRP A 464 -18.00 35.65 2.48
N GLY A 465 -18.12 36.97 2.37
CA GLY A 465 -17.23 37.94 2.98
C GLY A 465 -17.04 37.80 4.50
N LYS A 466 -16.00 38.51 4.96
CA LYS A 466 -15.65 38.85 6.33
C LYS A 466 -16.78 38.81 7.36
#